data_AF-A0A2H9KZG5-F1
#
_entry.id   AF-A0A2H9KZG5-F1
#
_cell.length_a   1.000
_cell.length_b   1.000
_cell.length_c   1.000
_cell.angle_alpha   90.00
_cell.angle_beta   90.00
_cell.angle_gamma   90.00
#
_symmetry.space_group_name_H-M   'P 1'
#
loop_
_entity.id
_entity.type
_entity.pdbx_description
1 polymer ?
#
loop_
_entity_poly.entity_id
_entity_poly.type
_entity_poly.pdbx_seq_one_letter_code
_entity_poly.pdbx_strand_id
1 'polypeptide(L)' 'MPDMGGQFVEIDLAEDVQDLLSHNADIQCNEEIKKEIFSKKPLALLKVTKTINSPLSIIAIEEVTPELLASEV' A
#
# COMPACT_ATOMS: atom_id res chain seq x y z
N MET A 1 -27.93 -0.78 -6.44
CA MET A 1 -26.63 -0.18 -6.83
C MET A 1 -25.58 -0.93 -6.03
N PRO A 2 -24.55 -1.53 -6.62
CA PRO A 2 -23.52 -2.16 -5.80
C PRO A 2 -22.83 -1.05 -4.99
N ASP A 3 -22.84 -1.23 -3.68
CA ASP A 3 -22.00 -0.52 -2.70
C ASP A 3 -20.55 -0.61 -3.18
N MET A 4 -20.10 0.39 -3.95
CA MET A 4 -18.80 0.37 -4.61
C MET A 4 -17.72 0.95 -3.69
N GLY A 5 -17.69 0.47 -2.44
CA GLY A 5 -16.51 0.59 -1.58
C GLY A 5 -15.45 -0.37 -2.11
N GLY A 6 -14.82 -0.01 -3.22
CA GLY A 6 -13.86 -0.87 -3.91
C GLY A 6 -12.59 -1.01 -3.09
N GLN A 7 -12.19 -2.23 -2.76
CA GLN A 7 -10.82 -2.52 -2.37
C GLN A 7 -10.00 -2.69 -3.65
N PHE A 8 -8.87 -2.00 -3.74
CA PHE A 8 -7.90 -2.21 -4.81
C PHE A 8 -6.52 -2.45 -4.23
N VAL A 9 -5.72 -3.13 -5.03
CA VAL A 9 -4.36 -3.50 -4.67
C VAL A 9 -3.46 -2.87 -5.71
N GLU A 10 -2.44 -2.17 -5.23
CA GLU A 10 -1.46 -1.47 -6.05
C GLU A 10 -0.07 -1.95 -5.64
N ILE A 11 0.87 -1.97 -6.59
CA ILE A 11 2.27 -2.28 -6.32
C ILE A 11 3.04 -0.98 -6.50
N ASP A 12 3.63 -0.50 -5.41
CA ASP A 12 4.39 0.74 -5.40
C ASP A 12 5.73 0.55 -4.69
N LEU A 13 6.65 1.49 -4.91
CA LEU A 13 7.89 1.53 -4.16
C LEU A 13 7.62 1.98 -2.73
N ALA A 14 8.33 1.40 -1.77
CA ALA A 14 8.19 1.79 -0.37
C ALA A 14 8.41 3.29 -0.16
N GLU A 15 9.35 3.91 -0.89
CA GLU A 15 9.55 5.36 -0.85
C GLU A 15 8.33 6.15 -1.34
N ASP A 16 7.68 5.68 -2.41
CA ASP A 16 6.52 6.36 -2.99
C ASP A 16 5.34 6.29 -2.02
N VAL A 17 5.13 5.14 -1.38
CA VAL A 17 4.10 4.96 -0.34
C VAL A 17 4.39 5.82 0.89
N GLN A 18 5.66 5.97 1.28
CA GLN A 18 6.07 6.86 2.38
C GLN A 18 5.78 8.33 2.04
N ASP A 19 6.05 8.75 0.80
CA ASP A 19 5.78 10.10 0.31
C ASP A 19 4.26 10.34 0.22
N LEU A 20 3.51 9.39 -0.34
CA LEU A 20 2.04 9.37 -0.37
C LEU A 20 1.44 9.60 1.01
N LEU A 21 1.89 8.86 2.03
CA LEU A 21 1.43 8.99 3.41
C LEU A 21 1.84 10.32 4.06
N SER A 22 2.94 10.92 3.63
CA SER A 22 3.43 12.19 4.17
C SER A 22 2.79 13.40 3.51
N HIS A 23 2.44 13.29 2.22
CA HIS A 23 1.91 14.37 1.40
C HIS A 23 0.37 14.33 1.24
N ASN A 24 -0.26 13.16 1.36
CA ASN A 24 -1.71 13.02 1.23
C ASN A 24 -2.35 12.74 2.59
N ALA A 25 -2.89 13.79 3.23
CA ALA A 25 -3.63 13.68 4.48
C ALA A 25 -4.95 12.88 4.35
N ASP A 26 -5.45 12.71 3.13
CA ASP A 26 -6.61 11.88 2.79
C ASP A 26 -6.32 10.38 2.85
N ILE A 27 -5.06 9.96 3.01
CA ILE A 27 -4.69 8.55 3.17
C ILE A 27 -4.45 8.26 4.64
N GLN A 28 -5.25 7.36 5.20
CA GLN A 28 -5.07 6.84 6.54
C GLN A 28 -4.48 5.44 6.50
N CYS A 29 -3.63 5.12 7.47
CA CYS A 29 -3.12 3.77 7.66
C CYS A 29 -2.96 3.52 9.16
N ASN A 30 -2.97 2.26 9.54
CA ASN A 30 -2.73 1.89 10.93
C ASN A 30 -1.26 2.14 11.31
N GLU A 31 -0.96 2.45 12.57
CA GLU A 31 0.41 2.75 12.99
C GLU A 31 1.38 1.59 12.74
N GLU A 32 0.91 0.35 12.83
CA GLU A 32 1.68 -0.86 12.52
C GLU A 32 2.06 -0.89 11.04
N ILE A 33 1.11 -0.64 10.14
CA ILE A 33 1.33 -0.56 8.69
C ILE A 33 2.32 0.57 8.37
N LYS A 34 2.13 1.73 9.00
CA LYS A 34 3.05 2.85 8.84
C LYS A 34 4.47 2.44 9.26
N LYS A 35 4.64 1.82 10.43
CA LYS A 35 5.95 1.35 10.89
C LYS A 35 6.55 0.32 9.94
N GLU A 36 5.76 -0.60 9.42
CA GLU A 36 6.22 -1.56 8.42
C GLU A 36 6.70 -0.85 7.15
N ILE A 37 5.91 0.04 6.56
CA ILE A 37 6.28 0.80 5.35
C ILE A 37 7.59 1.58 5.56
N PHE A 38 7.74 2.25 6.71
CA PHE A 38 8.95 3.01 7.07
C PHE A 38 10.15 2.14 7.48
N SER A 39 9.91 0.89 7.91
CA SER A 39 10.94 -0.09 8.25
C SER A 39 11.52 -0.78 7.00
N LYS A 40 10.75 -0.81 5.91
CA LYS A 40 11.15 -1.40 4.63
C LYS A 40 12.13 -0.49 3.88
N LYS A 41 12.96 -1.11 3.03
CA LYS A 41 13.91 -0.35 2.18
C LYS A 41 13.12 0.52 1.18
N PRO A 42 13.54 1.76 0.91
CA PRO A 42 12.83 2.67 -0.01
C PRO A 42 12.63 2.06 -1.41
N LEU A 43 13.64 1.31 -1.87
CA LEU A 43 13.64 0.63 -3.17
C LEU A 43 12.92 -0.74 -3.18
N ALA A 44 12.28 -1.14 -2.07
CA ALA A 44 11.51 -2.38 -2.02
C ALA A 44 10.13 -2.16 -2.66
N LEU A 45 9.66 -3.16 -3.42
CA LEU A 45 8.30 -3.18 -3.95
C LEU A 45 7.35 -3.61 -2.84
N LEU A 46 6.37 -2.78 -2.54
CA LEU A 46 5.32 -3.05 -1.58
C LEU A 46 3.98 -3.11 -2.31
N LYS A 47 3.28 -4.22 -2.12
CA LYS A 47 1.89 -4.40 -2.52
C LYS A 47 1.02 -3.76 -1.46
N VAL A 48 0.43 -2.62 -1.77
CA VAL A 48 -0.40 -1.84 -0.87
C VAL A 48 -1.87 -2.12 -1.19
N THR A 49 -2.59 -2.62 -0.19
CA THR A 49 -4.03 -2.83 -0.29
C THR A 49 -4.75 -1.63 0.31
N LYS A 50 -5.49 -0.92 -0.53
CA LYS A 50 -6.20 0.31 -0.20
C LYS A 50 -7.71 0.09 -0.35
N THR A 51 -8.49 0.63 0.56
CA THR A 51 -9.95 0.67 0.43
C THR A 51 -10.38 2.07 0.03
N ILE A 52 -11.19 2.17 -1.03
CA ILE A 52 -11.81 3.42 -1.48
C ILE A 52 -12.90 3.78 -0.46
N ASN A 53 -12.49 4.50 0.57
CA ASN A 53 -13.33 5.25 1.48
C ASN A 53 -12.85 6.70 1.44
N SER A 54 -13.66 7.66 1.92
CA SER A 54 -13.18 9.02 2.18
C SER A 54 -13.11 9.20 3.69
N PRO A 55 -11.90 9.15 4.30
CA PRO A 55 -10.56 9.07 3.72
C PRO A 55 -10.16 7.65 3.25
N LEU A 56 -9.19 7.58 2.34
CA LEU A 56 -8.67 6.37 1.71
C LEU A 56 -7.84 5.60 2.75
N SER A 57 -8.14 4.33 3.00
CA SER A 57 -7.47 3.60 4.09
C SER A 57 -6.60 2.47 3.55
N ILE A 58 -5.32 2.47 3.92
CA ILE A 58 -4.42 1.34 3.71
C ILE A 58 -4.74 0.30 4.78
N ILE A 59 -5.18 -0.87 4.34
CA ILE A 59 -5.59 -1.97 5.22
C ILE A 59 -4.54 -3.07 5.34
N ALA A 60 -3.66 -3.21 4.34
CA ALA A 60 -2.59 -4.19 4.35
C ALA A 60 -1.44 -3.76 3.43
N ILE A 61 -0.23 -4.18 3.79
CA ILE A 61 0.93 -4.12 2.91
C ILE A 61 1.62 -5.47 2.87
N GLU A 62 2.20 -5.81 1.73
CA GLU A 62 2.94 -7.06 1.55
C GLU A 62 4.20 -6.76 0.73
N GLU A 63 5.35 -7.27 1.13
CA GLU A 63 6.59 -7.07 0.35
C GLU A 63 6.58 -7.98 -0.87
N VAL A 64 6.65 -7.38 -2.06
CA VAL A 64 6.77 -8.11 -3.32
C VAL A 64 8.24 -8.45 -3.51
N THR A 65 8.60 -9.68 -3.22
CA THR A 65 9.91 -10.22 -3.59
C THR A 65 9.93 -10.55 -5.09
N PRO A 66 11.09 -10.43 -5.77
CA PRO A 66 11.21 -10.77 -7.19
C PRO A 66 10.87 -12.24 -7.50
N GLU A 67 10.88 -13.13 -6.50
CA GLU A 67 10.39 -14.51 -6.63
C GLU A 67 8.87 -14.59 -6.86
N LEU A 68 8.09 -13.65 -6.30
CA LEU A 68 6.63 -13.59 -6.48
C LEU A 68 6.22 -13.07 -7.87
N LEU A 69 7.03 -12.18 -8.46
CA LEU A 69 6.83 -11.68 -9.83
C LEU A 69 7.17 -12.73 -10.90
N ALA A 70 8.03 -13.69 -10.58
CA ALA A 70 8.47 -14.73 -11.50
C ALA A 70 7.49 -15.91 -11.63
N SER A 71 6.44 -15.99 -10.81
CA SER A 71 5.49 -17.11 -10.81
C SER A 71 4.31 -16.93 -11.77
N GLU A 72 4.29 -15.86 -12.57
CA GLU A 72 3.39 -15.66 -13.71
C GLU A 72 4.17 -15.75 -15.03
N VAL A 73 4.72 -16.92 -15.35
CA VAL A 73 5.13 -17.30 -16.72
C VAL A 73 4.74 -18.74 -17.04
#